data_AF-A0A170Y1X5-F1
#
_entry.id   AF-A0A170Y1X5-F1
#
_cell.length_a   1.000
_cell.length_b   1.000
_cell.length_c   1.000
_cell.angle_alpha   90.00
_cell.angle_beta   90.00
_cell.angle_gamma   90.00
#
_symmetry.space_group_name_H-M   'P 1'
#
loop_
_entity.id
_entity.type
_entity.pdbx_description
1 polymer ?
#
loop_
_entity_poly.entity_id
_entity_poly.type
_entity_poly.pdbx_seq_one_letter_code
_entity_poly.pdbx_strand_id
1 'polypeptide(L)'
;LVGRVNGQFATATWSPIRYIYGTLPQDQLVSFYRDSAVAFITPLRDGMNLVAKEYVACQVKDPPGVLIISPFAGAGETMHEALICNPYEFTEAAEVLHRALTMPEDERTLRMNYLRRREKARDVHFWMKSFLKAMGTLISEDGDIVLPHKLRPMTLDDFDEYFCSEQFVNKKLALLLDYDGTLAPLAAHPDLAVLPTETKAVLQRLANIPDIHISIVSGRSVENVKEMVGIENITYAGSHGLKIIHPDGSQFT
;
A
#
# COMPACT_ATOMS: atom_id res chain seq x y z
N LEU A 1 16.55 -19.71 2.03
CA LEU A 1 17.29 -18.93 1.01
C LEU A 1 18.52 -18.22 1.59
N VAL A 2 18.35 -17.31 2.56
CA VAL A 2 19.46 -16.54 3.19
C VAL A 2 20.63 -17.43 3.64
N GLY A 3 20.36 -18.49 4.39
CA GLY A 3 21.40 -19.42 4.85
C GLY A 3 22.17 -20.11 3.72
N ARG A 4 21.51 -20.41 2.59
CA ARG A 4 22.16 -21.01 1.41
C ARG A 4 23.17 -20.04 0.79
N VAL A 5 22.77 -18.78 0.60
CA VAL A 5 23.63 -17.75 0.00
C VAL A 5 24.80 -17.44 0.94
N ASN A 6 24.54 -17.22 2.23
CA ASN A 6 25.59 -16.96 3.20
C ASN A 6 26.56 -18.15 3.32
N GLY A 7 26.07 -19.39 3.30
CA GLY A 7 26.93 -20.58 3.33
C GLY A 7 27.87 -20.69 2.13
N GLN A 8 27.49 -20.12 0.98
CA GLN A 8 28.30 -20.14 -0.23
C GLN A 8 29.33 -19.01 -0.31
N PHE A 9 28.99 -17.81 0.16
CA PHE A 9 29.78 -16.60 -0.10
C PHE A 9 30.31 -15.90 1.16
N ALA A 10 29.90 -16.30 2.36
CA ALA A 10 30.40 -15.66 3.59
C ALA A 10 31.88 -15.97 3.82
N THR A 11 32.54 -15.02 4.46
CA THR A 11 33.92 -15.16 4.95
C THR A 11 33.94 -15.01 6.47
N ALA A 12 35.11 -15.19 7.09
CA ALA A 12 35.26 -15.03 8.54
C ALA A 12 34.87 -13.64 9.06
N THR A 13 34.93 -12.60 8.21
CA THR A 13 34.68 -11.19 8.60
C THR A 13 33.48 -10.57 7.89
N TRP A 14 32.86 -11.26 6.93
CA TRP A 14 31.80 -10.70 6.10
C TRP A 14 30.66 -11.69 5.86
N SER A 15 29.43 -11.21 6.06
CA SER A 15 28.20 -11.91 5.72
C SER A 15 27.49 -11.17 4.58
N PRO A 16 27.28 -11.80 3.40
CA PRO A 16 26.65 -11.17 2.25
C PRO A 16 25.23 -10.67 2.52
N ILE A 17 24.42 -11.47 3.21
CA ILE A 17 23.05 -11.12 3.57
C ILE A 17 22.93 -11.04 5.08
N ARG A 18 22.49 -9.88 5.58
CA ARG A 18 22.03 -9.71 6.97
C ARG A 18 20.51 -9.61 6.95
N TYR A 19 19.84 -10.62 7.49
CA TYR A 19 18.39 -10.65 7.59
C TYR A 19 17.96 -10.28 9.01
N ILE A 20 17.15 -9.23 9.15
CA ILE A 20 16.61 -8.77 10.43
C ILE A 20 15.12 -9.15 10.45
N TYR A 21 14.77 -10.10 11.31
CA TYR A 21 13.37 -10.49 11.54
C TYR A 21 12.86 -9.73 12.77
N GLY A 22 12.17 -8.63 12.53
CA GLY A 22 11.65 -7.76 13.58
C GLY A 22 11.40 -6.35 13.06
N THR A 23 10.94 -5.47 13.94
CA THR A 23 10.77 -4.04 13.64
C THR A 23 12.02 -3.26 14.04
N LEU A 24 12.37 -2.25 13.24
CA LEU A 24 13.40 -1.29 13.58
C LEU A 24 12.75 0.03 14.00
N PRO A 25 13.29 0.70 15.03
CA PRO A 25 12.94 2.09 15.32
C PRO A 25 13.15 2.99 14.09
N GLN A 26 12.30 4.01 13.96
CA GLN A 26 12.29 4.86 12.77
C GLN A 26 13.63 5.59 12.53
N ASP A 27 14.28 6.05 13.59
CA ASP A 27 15.59 6.70 13.53
C ASP A 27 16.68 5.77 12.99
N GLN A 28 16.66 4.50 13.39
CA GLN A 28 17.56 3.48 12.84
C GLN A 28 17.26 3.20 11.37
N LEU A 29 15.99 3.07 11.00
CA LEU A 29 15.58 2.82 9.61
C LEU A 29 16.02 3.96 8.68
N VAL A 30 15.82 5.21 9.10
CA VAL A 30 16.29 6.40 8.37
C VAL A 30 17.81 6.39 8.22
N SER A 31 18.56 5.94 9.24
CA SER A 31 20.01 5.81 9.14
C SER A 31 20.43 4.78 8.08
N PHE A 32 19.75 3.63 8.01
CA PHE A 32 19.99 2.63 6.96
C PHE A 32 19.70 3.18 5.58
N TYR A 33 18.57 3.87 5.40
CA TYR A 33 18.24 4.48 4.12
C TYR A 33 19.33 5.45 3.70
N ARG A 34 19.65 6.44 4.55
CA ARG A 34 20.65 7.47 4.26
C ARG A 34 22.03 6.90 3.94
N ASP A 35 22.43 5.80 4.59
CA ASP A 35 23.79 5.25 4.48
C ASP A 35 23.92 4.13 3.44
N SER A 36 22.81 3.59 2.94
CA SER A 36 22.81 2.57 1.89
C SER A 36 23.16 3.14 0.51
N ALA A 37 23.96 2.38 -0.24
CA ALA A 37 24.32 2.75 -1.61
C ALA A 37 23.19 2.47 -2.62
N VAL A 38 22.34 1.49 -2.33
CA VAL A 38 21.24 1.05 -3.19
C VAL A 38 20.05 0.63 -2.33
N ALA A 39 18.86 1.11 -2.68
CA ALA A 39 17.60 0.49 -2.25
C ALA A 39 17.08 -0.40 -3.37
N PHE A 40 16.87 -1.69 -3.07
CA PHE A 40 16.37 -2.69 -4.01
C PHE A 40 14.94 -3.09 -3.62
N ILE A 41 13.96 -2.43 -4.23
CA ILE A 41 12.54 -2.55 -3.84
C ILE A 41 11.76 -3.19 -4.99
N THR A 42 11.67 -4.51 -4.96
CA THR A 42 11.10 -5.29 -6.07
C THR A 42 9.87 -6.11 -5.68
N PRO A 43 8.76 -5.48 -5.21
CA PRO A 43 7.54 -6.21 -4.92
C PRO A 43 6.91 -6.74 -6.22
N LEU A 44 6.24 -7.90 -6.12
CA LEU A 44 5.48 -8.49 -7.24
C LEU A 44 4.22 -7.68 -7.58
N ARG A 45 3.62 -7.04 -6.56
CA ARG A 45 2.47 -6.15 -6.68
C ARG A 45 2.39 -5.29 -5.42
N ASP A 46 2.28 -3.98 -5.57
CA ASP A 46 2.17 -3.04 -4.46
C ASP A 46 1.40 -1.80 -4.92
N GLY A 47 0.28 -1.47 -4.25
CA GLY A 47 -0.54 -0.31 -4.63
C GLY A 47 0.23 1.00 -4.52
N MET A 48 1.11 1.13 -3.53
CA MET A 48 2.04 2.23 -3.41
C MET A 48 3.20 1.86 -2.48
N ASN A 49 4.43 2.05 -2.93
CA ASN A 49 5.59 1.76 -2.11
C ASN A 49 6.09 3.02 -1.40
N LEU A 50 5.71 3.20 -0.13
CA LEU A 50 6.15 4.33 0.68
C LEU A 50 7.63 4.22 1.10
N VAL A 51 8.15 2.99 1.25
CA VAL A 51 9.57 2.74 1.53
C VAL A 51 10.47 3.36 0.45
N ALA A 52 10.08 3.29 -0.83
CA ALA A 52 10.79 3.95 -1.92
C ALA A 52 10.81 5.48 -1.77
N LYS A 53 9.68 6.09 -1.36
CA LYS A 53 9.57 7.54 -1.12
C LYS A 53 10.41 7.97 0.08
N GLU A 54 10.36 7.21 1.17
CA GLU A 54 11.16 7.44 2.36
C GLU A 54 12.65 7.33 2.06
N TYR A 55 13.07 6.31 1.30
CA TYR A 55 14.45 6.16 0.86
C TYR A 55 14.92 7.39 0.10
N VAL A 56 14.18 7.82 -0.92
CA VAL A 56 14.47 9.04 -1.71
C VAL A 56 14.56 10.27 -0.82
N ALA A 57 13.65 10.43 0.14
CA ALA A 57 13.68 11.55 1.08
C ALA A 57 14.96 11.55 1.96
N CYS A 58 15.45 10.36 2.32
CA CYS A 58 16.66 10.18 3.14
C CYS A 58 17.98 10.32 2.36
N GLN A 59 17.98 10.29 1.03
CA GLN A 59 19.18 10.44 0.20
C GLN A 59 19.66 11.90 0.13
N VAL A 60 20.28 12.35 1.23
CA VAL A 60 20.81 13.72 1.38
C VAL A 60 22.34 13.80 1.28
N LYS A 61 23.01 12.64 1.14
CA LYS A 61 24.47 12.55 0.96
C LYS A 61 24.89 12.86 -0.47
N ASP A 62 26.15 13.21 -0.63
CA ASP A 62 26.82 13.38 -1.92
C ASP A 62 28.03 12.43 -1.99
N PRO A 63 28.09 11.50 -2.97
CA PRO A 63 27.01 11.15 -3.89
C PRO A 63 25.82 10.47 -3.16
N PRO A 64 24.59 10.59 -3.69
CA PRO A 64 23.45 9.85 -3.16
C PRO A 64 23.49 8.38 -3.60
N GLY A 65 22.72 7.53 -2.92
CA GLY A 65 22.46 6.17 -3.34
C GLY A 65 21.52 6.09 -4.56
N VAL A 66 21.32 4.87 -5.07
CA VAL A 66 20.45 4.58 -6.22
C VAL A 66 19.17 3.90 -5.76
N LEU A 67 18.03 4.27 -6.33
CA LEU A 67 16.77 3.55 -6.16
C LEU A 67 16.58 2.58 -7.32
N ILE A 68 16.36 1.30 -7.00
CA ILE A 68 15.84 0.30 -7.93
C ILE A 68 14.42 -0.05 -7.48
N ILE A 69 13.46 -0.03 -8.40
CA ILE A 69 12.05 -0.25 -8.09
C ILE A 69 11.34 -1.16 -9.09
N SER A 70 10.41 -1.98 -8.60
CA SER A 70 9.51 -2.76 -9.44
C SER A 70 8.58 -1.86 -10.26
N PRO A 71 8.31 -2.18 -11.54
CA PRO A 71 7.24 -1.53 -12.29
C PRO A 71 5.85 -1.87 -11.72
N PHE A 72 5.74 -2.91 -10.90
CA PHE A 72 4.48 -3.36 -10.28
C PHE A 72 4.22 -2.70 -8.91
N ALA A 73 5.07 -1.78 -8.49
CA ALA A 73 4.78 -0.86 -7.39
C ALA A 73 4.14 0.41 -7.95
N GLY A 74 3.07 0.93 -7.34
CA GLY A 74 2.48 2.21 -7.76
C GLY A 74 3.46 3.39 -7.69
N ALA A 75 4.51 3.29 -6.87
CA ALA A 75 5.62 4.25 -6.91
C ALA A 75 6.45 4.11 -8.21
N GLY A 76 6.68 2.89 -8.70
CA GLY A 76 7.41 2.62 -9.95
C GLY A 76 6.76 3.24 -11.19
N GLU A 77 5.43 3.41 -11.20
CA GLU A 77 4.70 4.14 -12.24
C GLU A 77 4.99 5.65 -12.26
N THR A 78 5.55 6.21 -11.18
CA THR A 78 5.80 7.65 -11.07
C THR A 78 7.28 8.00 -10.96
N MET A 79 8.11 7.07 -10.48
CA MET A 79 9.54 7.24 -10.19
C MET A 79 10.45 6.83 -11.35
N HIS A 80 10.21 7.36 -12.55
CA HIS A 80 10.94 6.91 -13.77
C HIS A 80 12.45 7.18 -13.76
N GLU A 81 12.96 8.04 -12.86
CA GLU A 81 14.39 8.28 -12.69
C GLU A 81 15.07 7.20 -11.84
N ALA A 82 14.31 6.33 -11.16
CA ALA A 82 14.81 5.10 -10.58
C ALA A 82 15.21 4.10 -11.67
N LEU A 83 16.02 3.10 -11.32
CA LEU A 83 16.19 1.94 -12.19
C LEU A 83 14.98 1.02 -12.04
N ILE A 84 14.29 0.73 -13.13
CA ILE A 84 13.18 -0.21 -13.12
C ILE A 84 13.72 -1.63 -13.20
N CYS A 85 13.21 -2.52 -12.36
CA CYS A 85 13.60 -3.93 -12.33
C CYS A 85 12.37 -4.82 -12.26
N ASN A 86 12.20 -5.71 -13.25
CA ASN A 86 11.15 -6.72 -13.23
C ASN A 86 11.50 -7.83 -12.22
N PRO A 87 10.74 -8.01 -11.12
CA PRO A 87 11.03 -9.06 -10.13
C PRO A 87 10.90 -10.50 -10.65
N TYR A 88 10.30 -10.71 -11.82
CA TYR A 88 10.21 -12.03 -12.46
C TYR A 88 11.47 -12.42 -13.25
N GLU A 89 12.36 -11.45 -13.54
CA GLU A 89 13.56 -11.65 -14.37
C GLU A 89 14.83 -11.56 -13.53
N PHE A 90 15.25 -12.69 -12.95
CA PHE A 90 16.36 -12.71 -11.99
C PHE A 90 17.72 -12.30 -12.59
N THR A 91 17.98 -12.63 -13.86
CA THR A 91 19.21 -12.25 -14.54
C THR A 91 19.28 -10.74 -14.76
N GLU A 92 18.19 -10.15 -15.25
CA GLU A 92 18.05 -8.70 -15.41
C GLU A 92 18.20 -7.99 -14.05
N ALA A 93 17.59 -8.54 -13.00
CA ALA A 93 17.71 -8.00 -11.64
C ALA A 93 19.17 -7.91 -11.17
N ALA A 94 19.98 -8.93 -11.46
CA ALA A 94 21.40 -8.92 -11.12
C ALA A 94 22.19 -7.85 -11.92
N GLU A 95 21.88 -7.69 -13.20
CA GLU A 95 22.49 -6.67 -14.06
C GLU A 95 22.12 -5.24 -13.61
N VAL A 96 20.85 -5.01 -13.27
CA VAL A 96 20.36 -3.73 -12.74
C VAL A 96 21.01 -3.40 -11.40
N LEU A 97 21.14 -4.39 -10.51
CA LEU A 97 21.84 -4.22 -9.23
C LEU A 97 23.32 -3.90 -9.43
N HIS A 98 23.99 -4.59 -10.36
CA HIS A 98 25.37 -4.30 -10.72
C HIS A 98 25.51 -2.86 -11.24
N ARG A 99 24.66 -2.46 -12.19
CA ARG A 99 24.62 -1.09 -12.73
C ARG A 99 24.42 -0.05 -11.63
N ALA A 100 23.52 -0.30 -10.67
CA ALA A 100 23.28 0.63 -9.56
C ALA A 100 24.54 0.83 -8.70
N LEU A 101 25.28 -0.25 -8.43
CA LEU A 101 26.50 -0.22 -7.63
C LEU A 101 27.69 0.43 -8.37
N THR A 102 27.71 0.37 -9.70
CA THR A 102 28.78 0.95 -10.54
C THR A 102 28.37 2.26 -11.22
N MET A 103 27.24 2.86 -10.83
CA MET A 103 26.71 4.07 -11.47
C MET A 103 27.61 5.28 -11.22
N PRO A 104 28.00 6.04 -12.27
CA PRO A 104 28.75 7.29 -12.12
C PRO A 104 28.08 8.29 -11.16
N GLU A 105 28.88 9.08 -10.43
CA GLU A 105 28.39 9.98 -9.37
C GLU A 105 27.43 11.04 -9.92
N ASP A 106 27.74 11.58 -11.10
CA ASP A 106 26.93 12.56 -11.81
C ASP A 106 25.56 12.00 -12.21
N GLU A 107 25.49 10.77 -12.70
CA GLU A 107 24.21 10.10 -12.99
C GLU A 107 23.40 9.86 -11.70
N ARG A 108 24.03 9.41 -10.61
CA ARG A 108 23.37 9.20 -9.30
C ARG A 108 22.75 10.49 -8.79
N THR A 109 23.52 11.57 -8.79
CA THR A 109 23.09 12.89 -8.34
C THR A 109 21.97 13.44 -9.20
N LEU A 110 22.07 13.31 -10.53
CA LEU A 110 21.01 13.74 -11.45
C LEU A 110 19.68 13.03 -11.16
N ARG A 111 19.70 11.69 -11.13
CA ARG A 111 18.50 10.87 -10.88
C ARG A 111 17.87 11.19 -9.53
N MET A 112 18.67 11.20 -8.46
CA MET A 112 18.16 11.44 -7.11
C MET A 112 17.59 12.84 -6.95
N ASN A 113 18.18 13.85 -7.58
CA ASN A 113 17.65 15.21 -7.55
C ASN A 113 16.25 15.31 -8.17
N TYR A 114 16.01 14.63 -9.30
CA TYR A 114 14.67 14.56 -9.89
C TYR A 114 13.67 13.83 -9.00
N LEU A 115 14.04 12.66 -8.47
CA LEU A 115 13.22 11.91 -7.53
C LEU A 115 12.83 12.78 -6.33
N ARG A 116 13.81 13.39 -5.65
CA ARG A 116 13.57 14.23 -4.47
C ARG A 116 12.73 15.46 -4.76
N ARG A 117 12.93 16.12 -5.92
CA ARG A 117 12.10 17.26 -6.33
C ARG A 117 10.65 16.86 -6.50
N ARG A 118 10.37 15.74 -7.16
CA ARG A 118 9.00 15.24 -7.35
C ARG A 118 8.36 14.88 -6.01
N GLU A 119 9.04 14.10 -5.18
CA GLU A 119 8.46 13.66 -3.90
C GLU A 119 8.23 14.82 -2.93
N LYS A 120 9.09 15.85 -2.97
CA LYS A 120 8.86 17.08 -2.21
C LYS A 120 7.64 17.88 -2.72
N ALA A 121 7.36 17.85 -4.02
CA ALA A 121 6.22 18.56 -4.60
C ALA A 121 4.89 17.77 -4.48
N ARG A 122 4.96 16.44 -4.45
CA ARG A 122 3.81 15.53 -4.37
C ARG A 122 3.77 14.80 -3.03
N ASP A 123 3.81 15.57 -1.95
CA ASP A 123 3.74 15.06 -0.58
C ASP A 123 2.31 14.62 -0.18
N VAL A 124 2.16 14.20 1.07
CA VAL A 124 0.86 13.79 1.62
C VAL A 124 -0.18 14.93 1.59
N HIS A 125 0.26 16.18 1.77
CA HIS A 125 -0.64 17.34 1.71
C HIS A 125 -1.13 17.59 0.29
N PHE A 126 -0.25 17.46 -0.70
CA PHE A 126 -0.63 17.52 -2.11
C PHE A 126 -1.67 16.45 -2.44
N TRP A 127 -1.41 15.19 -2.05
CA TRP A 127 -2.36 14.09 -2.26
C TRP A 127 -3.73 14.39 -1.64
N MET A 128 -3.74 14.80 -0.36
CA MET A 128 -4.97 15.11 0.37
C MET A 128 -5.74 16.26 -0.30
N LYS A 129 -5.07 17.34 -0.67
CA LYS A 129 -5.69 18.47 -1.39
C LYS A 129 -6.25 18.03 -2.73
N SER A 130 -5.49 17.27 -3.52
CA SER A 130 -5.94 16.76 -4.83
C SER A 130 -7.17 15.86 -4.69
N PHE A 131 -7.19 14.98 -3.68
CA PHE A 131 -8.31 14.11 -3.40
C PHE A 131 -9.58 14.90 -3.04
N LEU A 132 -9.48 15.81 -2.07
CA LEU A 132 -10.61 16.64 -1.65
C LEU A 132 -11.10 17.57 -2.76
N LYS A 133 -10.19 18.06 -3.62
CA LYS A 133 -10.53 18.82 -4.83
C LYS A 133 -11.42 18.01 -5.77
N ALA A 134 -11.01 16.77 -6.05
CA ALA A 134 -11.76 15.88 -6.94
C ALA A 134 -13.14 15.54 -6.37
N MET A 135 -13.26 15.46 -5.04
CA MET A 135 -14.54 15.28 -4.34
C MET A 135 -15.42 16.53 -4.29
N GLY A 136 -14.96 17.69 -4.79
CA GLY A 136 -15.72 18.94 -4.74
C GLY A 136 -15.85 19.55 -3.34
N THR A 137 -15.03 19.08 -2.38
CA THR A 137 -15.14 19.44 -0.95
C THR A 137 -14.23 20.60 -0.55
N LEU A 138 -13.36 21.08 -1.45
CA LEU A 138 -12.51 22.22 -1.17
C LEU A 138 -13.30 23.52 -1.25
N ILE A 139 -13.23 24.31 -0.19
CA ILE A 139 -13.84 25.63 -0.10
C ILE A 139 -12.75 26.65 -0.46
N SER A 140 -13.09 27.62 -1.30
CA SER A 140 -12.23 28.79 -1.53
C SER A 140 -12.67 29.90 -0.58
N GLU A 141 -11.79 30.29 0.34
CA GLU A 141 -11.94 31.53 1.13
C GLU A 141 -10.84 32.49 0.70
N ASP A 142 -11.22 33.72 0.32
CA ASP A 142 -10.30 34.80 -0.08
C ASP A 142 -9.24 34.44 -1.16
N GLY A 143 -9.60 33.54 -2.08
CA GLY A 143 -8.72 33.10 -3.17
C GLY A 143 -7.74 31.99 -2.79
N ASP A 144 -7.69 31.60 -1.51
CA ASP A 144 -6.93 30.47 -1.03
C ASP A 144 -7.81 29.21 -0.91
N ILE A 145 -7.22 28.06 -1.26
CA ILE A 145 -7.86 26.76 -1.08
C ILE A 145 -7.77 26.38 0.40
N VAL A 146 -8.90 26.43 1.09
CA VAL A 146 -9.00 26.06 2.50
C VAL A 146 -9.60 24.65 2.60
N LEU A 147 -8.94 23.79 3.38
CA LEU A 147 -9.51 22.50 3.75
C LEU A 147 -10.72 22.78 4.65
N PRO A 148 -11.88 22.13 4.44
CA PRO A 148 -13.02 22.31 5.34
C PRO A 148 -12.53 22.06 6.77
N HIS A 149 -12.58 23.10 7.60
CA HIS A 149 -12.07 23.05 8.96
C HIS A 149 -12.91 22.04 9.75
N LYS A 150 -12.36 20.83 9.89
CA LYS A 150 -12.93 19.60 10.49
C LYS A 150 -13.86 18.81 9.56
N LEU A 151 -13.37 17.66 9.12
CA LEU A 151 -14.24 16.53 8.76
C LEU A 151 -15.05 16.18 10.02
N ARG A 152 -16.37 16.41 9.98
CA ARG A 152 -17.28 15.94 11.02
C ARG A 152 -17.62 14.46 10.74
N PRO A 153 -17.65 13.59 11.76
CA PRO A 153 -18.21 12.26 11.60
C PRO A 153 -19.64 12.35 11.05
N MET A 154 -19.98 11.46 10.12
CA MET A 154 -21.36 11.32 9.65
C MET A 154 -22.25 10.89 10.81
N THR A 155 -23.41 11.53 10.96
CA THR A 155 -24.46 11.13 11.88
C THR A 155 -25.42 10.14 11.20
N LEU A 156 -26.29 9.50 11.99
CA LEU A 156 -27.38 8.70 11.43
C LEU A 156 -28.31 9.55 10.56
N ASP A 157 -28.56 10.81 10.97
CA ASP A 157 -29.37 11.74 10.18
C ASP A 157 -28.74 12.03 8.80
N ASP A 158 -27.41 12.18 8.74
CA ASP A 158 -26.70 12.37 7.46
C ASP A 158 -26.86 11.12 6.56
N PHE A 159 -26.86 9.91 7.14
CA PHE A 159 -27.14 8.68 6.40
C PHE A 159 -28.58 8.60 5.91
N ASP A 160 -29.55 8.93 6.76
CA ASP A 160 -30.97 8.92 6.41
C ASP A 160 -31.25 9.89 5.26
N GLU A 161 -30.70 11.11 5.32
CA GLU A 161 -30.78 12.08 4.23
C GLU A 161 -30.17 11.51 2.93
N TYR A 162 -28.99 10.90 3.01
CA TYR A 162 -28.29 10.37 1.85
C TYR A 162 -29.01 9.18 1.22
N PHE A 163 -29.43 8.19 2.01
CA PHE A 163 -30.11 6.99 1.53
C PHE A 163 -31.54 7.25 1.05
N CYS A 164 -32.21 8.28 1.59
CA CYS A 164 -33.53 8.71 1.12
C CYS A 164 -33.48 9.63 -0.10
N SER A 165 -32.29 10.08 -0.52
CA SER A 165 -32.14 10.92 -1.70
C SER A 165 -32.44 10.17 -3.00
N GLU A 166 -32.96 10.87 -4.00
CA GLU A 166 -33.21 10.32 -5.35
C GLU A 166 -31.95 9.75 -6.01
N GLN A 167 -30.77 10.17 -5.54
CA GLN A 167 -29.48 9.68 -6.03
C GLN A 167 -29.24 8.21 -5.65
N PHE A 168 -29.86 7.75 -4.56
CA PHE A 168 -29.62 6.43 -3.98
C PHE A 168 -30.83 5.50 -4.06
N VAL A 169 -32.04 6.05 -4.06
CA VAL A 169 -33.28 5.27 -4.18
C VAL A 169 -33.28 4.45 -5.48
N ASN A 170 -33.65 3.17 -5.37
CA ASN A 170 -33.65 2.17 -6.46
C ASN A 170 -32.28 1.95 -7.14
N LYS A 171 -31.17 2.25 -6.46
CA LYS A 171 -29.82 1.91 -6.93
C LYS A 171 -29.32 0.63 -6.27
N LYS A 172 -28.45 -0.08 -6.98
CA LYS A 172 -27.65 -1.15 -6.40
C LYS A 172 -26.55 -0.57 -5.53
N LEU A 173 -26.33 -1.16 -4.38
CA LEU A 173 -25.34 -0.75 -3.40
C LEU A 173 -24.17 -1.73 -3.39
N ALA A 174 -22.96 -1.23 -3.59
CA ALA A 174 -21.73 -2.00 -3.40
C ALA A 174 -21.06 -1.57 -2.09
N LEU A 175 -20.89 -2.50 -1.15
CA LEU A 175 -20.17 -2.30 0.11
C LEU A 175 -18.79 -2.94 0.00
N LEU A 176 -17.76 -2.11 -0.01
CA LEU A 176 -16.35 -2.51 -0.03
C LEU A 176 -15.78 -2.27 1.36
N LEU A 177 -15.51 -3.35 2.10
CA LEU A 177 -15.21 -3.29 3.52
C LEU A 177 -13.83 -3.87 3.78
N ASP A 178 -13.01 -3.14 4.53
CA ASP A 178 -11.79 -3.73 5.09
C ASP A 178 -12.12 -4.66 6.26
N TYR A 179 -11.25 -5.62 6.57
CA TYR A 179 -11.45 -6.52 7.70
C TYR A 179 -10.89 -5.95 9.00
N ASP A 180 -9.57 -5.77 9.07
CA ASP A 180 -8.85 -5.42 10.29
C ASP A 180 -8.99 -3.92 10.62
N GLY A 181 -9.52 -3.59 11.79
CA GLY A 181 -9.79 -2.22 12.20
C GLY A 181 -11.06 -1.59 11.64
N THR A 182 -11.75 -2.28 10.72
CA THR A 182 -13.06 -1.87 10.19
C THR A 182 -14.17 -2.81 10.67
N LEU A 183 -14.12 -4.10 10.30
CA LEU A 183 -15.12 -5.09 10.69
C LEU A 183 -14.76 -5.80 12.00
N ALA A 184 -13.47 -6.06 12.21
CA ALA A 184 -12.93 -6.63 13.43
C ALA A 184 -12.06 -5.58 14.14
N PRO A 185 -12.18 -5.38 15.46
CA PRO A 185 -11.29 -4.48 16.20
C PRO A 185 -9.82 -4.86 16.02
N LEU A 186 -8.92 -3.85 15.99
CA LEU A 186 -7.49 -4.10 15.92
C LEU A 186 -7.02 -4.89 17.14
N ALA A 187 -6.30 -5.98 16.88
CA ALA A 187 -5.73 -6.84 17.91
C ALA A 187 -4.19 -6.79 17.85
N ALA A 188 -3.54 -7.09 18.98
CA ALA A 188 -2.08 -7.10 19.07
C ALA A 188 -1.43 -8.15 18.16
N HIS A 189 -2.17 -9.21 17.81
CA HIS A 189 -1.78 -10.21 16.82
C HIS A 189 -2.93 -10.41 15.84
N PRO A 190 -2.69 -10.51 14.51
CA PRO A 190 -3.73 -10.73 13.51
C PRO A 190 -4.63 -11.93 13.83
N ASP A 191 -4.08 -13.04 14.31
CA ASP A 191 -4.86 -14.25 14.63
C ASP A 191 -5.88 -14.05 15.77
N LEU A 192 -5.78 -12.95 16.53
CA LEU A 192 -6.70 -12.61 17.61
C LEU A 192 -7.84 -11.67 17.18
N ALA A 193 -7.83 -11.18 15.94
CA ALA A 193 -8.92 -10.37 15.42
C ALA A 193 -10.16 -11.24 15.24
N VAL A 194 -11.29 -10.85 15.85
CA VAL A 194 -12.55 -11.60 15.79
C VAL A 194 -13.66 -10.68 15.30
N LEU A 195 -14.44 -11.16 14.34
CA LEU A 195 -15.63 -10.46 13.86
C LEU A 195 -16.73 -10.50 14.94
N PRO A 196 -17.19 -9.36 15.46
CA PRO A 196 -18.27 -9.34 16.44
C PRO A 196 -19.55 -9.98 15.89
N THR A 197 -20.27 -10.72 16.74
CA THR A 197 -21.47 -11.47 16.33
C THR A 197 -22.57 -10.56 15.77
N GLU A 198 -22.72 -9.37 16.33
CA GLU A 198 -23.68 -8.35 15.87
C GLU A 198 -23.33 -7.87 14.46
N THR A 199 -22.06 -7.52 14.20
CA THR A 199 -21.57 -7.14 12.87
C THR A 199 -21.79 -8.26 11.86
N LYS A 200 -21.50 -9.51 12.25
CA LYS A 200 -21.73 -10.69 11.40
C LYS A 200 -23.20 -10.84 11.02
N ALA A 201 -24.12 -10.69 11.99
CA ALA A 201 -25.55 -10.79 11.74
C ALA A 201 -26.05 -9.70 10.77
N VAL A 202 -25.54 -8.47 10.90
CA VAL A 202 -25.86 -7.37 9.98
C VAL A 202 -25.36 -7.67 8.56
N LEU A 203 -24.11 -8.11 8.41
CA LEU A 203 -23.54 -8.48 7.12
C LEU A 203 -24.30 -9.64 6.46
N GLN A 204 -24.68 -10.66 7.23
CA GLN A 204 -25.49 -11.77 6.72
C GLN A 204 -26.87 -11.31 6.22
N ARG A 205 -27.52 -10.39 6.94
CA ARG A 205 -28.79 -9.82 6.49
C ARG A 205 -28.61 -9.05 5.18
N LEU A 206 -27.58 -8.20 5.10
CA LEU A 206 -27.29 -7.39 3.91
C LEU A 206 -26.91 -8.27 2.70
N ALA A 207 -26.14 -9.34 2.90
CA ALA A 207 -25.71 -10.26 1.84
C ALA A 207 -26.88 -10.98 1.14
N ASN A 208 -28.04 -11.06 1.78
CA ASN A 208 -29.24 -11.69 1.23
C ASN A 208 -30.20 -10.69 0.54
N ILE A 209 -29.82 -9.41 0.45
CA ILE A 209 -30.60 -8.39 -0.28
C ILE A 209 -30.09 -8.34 -1.73
N PRO A 210 -30.93 -8.62 -2.76
CA PRO A 210 -30.47 -8.77 -4.14
C PRO A 210 -29.71 -7.57 -4.73
N ASP A 211 -30.04 -6.36 -4.28
CA ASP A 211 -29.42 -5.12 -4.76
C ASP A 211 -28.23 -4.67 -3.91
N ILE A 212 -27.79 -5.47 -2.93
CA ILE A 212 -26.62 -5.19 -2.11
C ILE A 212 -25.52 -6.20 -2.42
N HIS A 213 -24.39 -5.70 -2.91
CA HIS A 213 -23.19 -6.48 -3.16
C HIS A 213 -22.15 -6.17 -2.08
N ILE A 214 -21.75 -7.19 -1.32
CA ILE A 214 -20.73 -7.04 -0.29
C ILE A 214 -19.41 -7.64 -0.79
N SER A 215 -18.33 -6.90 -0.59
CA SER A 215 -16.96 -7.34 -0.83
C SER A 215 -16.11 -7.03 0.39
N ILE A 216 -15.45 -8.05 0.94
CA ILE A 216 -14.48 -7.88 2.02
C ILE A 216 -13.08 -7.93 1.43
N VAL A 217 -12.32 -6.85 1.61
CA VAL A 217 -10.96 -6.68 1.13
C VAL A 217 -10.03 -6.77 2.33
N SER A 218 -8.97 -7.56 2.25
CA SER A 218 -8.01 -7.72 3.35
C SER A 218 -6.59 -7.95 2.84
N GLY A 219 -5.61 -7.56 3.64
CA GLY A 219 -4.21 -7.96 3.45
C GLY A 219 -3.94 -9.44 3.74
N ARG A 220 -4.85 -10.13 4.45
CA ARG A 220 -4.77 -11.57 4.76
C ARG A 220 -5.02 -12.43 3.52
N SER A 221 -4.59 -13.69 3.54
CA SER A 221 -4.96 -14.64 2.48
C SER A 221 -6.48 -14.77 2.38
N VAL A 222 -6.98 -15.05 1.17
CA VAL A 222 -8.43 -15.12 0.93
C VAL A 222 -9.06 -16.26 1.74
N GLU A 223 -8.33 -17.36 1.96
CA GLU A 223 -8.75 -18.49 2.77
C GLU A 223 -8.91 -18.07 4.24
N ASN A 224 -7.94 -17.32 4.77
CA ASN A 224 -7.97 -16.88 6.16
C ASN A 224 -9.12 -15.91 6.43
N VAL A 225 -9.28 -14.85 5.61
CA VAL A 225 -10.37 -13.89 5.83
C VAL A 225 -11.75 -14.54 5.61
N LYS A 226 -11.88 -15.48 4.66
CA LYS A 226 -13.13 -16.21 4.44
C LYS A 226 -13.50 -17.08 5.64
N GLU A 227 -12.54 -17.77 6.24
CA GLU A 227 -12.74 -18.56 7.45
C GLU A 227 -13.15 -17.68 8.64
N MET A 228 -12.49 -16.54 8.82
CA MET A 228 -12.75 -15.62 9.92
C MET A 228 -14.12 -14.94 9.83
N VAL A 229 -14.56 -14.58 8.62
CA VAL A 229 -15.87 -13.95 8.41
C VAL A 229 -16.98 -15.02 8.41
N GLY A 230 -16.81 -16.08 7.61
CA GLY A 230 -17.76 -17.19 7.52
C GLY A 230 -19.16 -16.76 7.08
N ILE A 231 -19.25 -15.92 6.05
CA ILE A 231 -20.51 -15.49 5.41
C ILE A 231 -20.48 -15.93 3.94
N GLU A 232 -21.57 -16.53 3.48
CA GLU A 232 -21.77 -16.92 2.08
C GLU A 232 -22.40 -15.77 1.27
N ASN A 233 -22.46 -15.91 -0.06
CA ASN A 233 -23.05 -14.91 -0.97
C ASN A 233 -22.35 -13.53 -0.98
N ILE A 234 -21.08 -13.46 -0.56
CA ILE A 234 -20.26 -12.24 -0.63
C ILE A 234 -18.94 -12.49 -1.35
N THR A 235 -18.31 -11.41 -1.82
CA THR A 235 -16.98 -11.47 -2.46
C THR A 235 -15.89 -11.35 -1.40
N TYR A 236 -14.84 -12.16 -1.51
CA TYR A 236 -13.64 -12.07 -0.67
C TYR A 236 -12.42 -11.74 -1.52
N ALA A 237 -11.72 -10.66 -1.19
CA ALA A 237 -10.47 -10.24 -1.81
C ALA A 237 -9.34 -10.32 -0.78
N GLY A 238 -8.49 -11.34 -0.90
CA GLY A 238 -7.33 -11.55 -0.04
C GLY A 238 -6.02 -11.08 -0.67
N SER A 239 -4.99 -11.00 0.15
CA SER A 239 -3.62 -10.61 -0.21
C SER A 239 -3.62 -9.27 -0.97
N HIS A 240 -4.34 -8.28 -0.43
CA HIS A 240 -4.53 -6.96 -1.05
C HIS A 240 -5.17 -7.03 -2.46
N GLY A 241 -6.09 -7.99 -2.67
CA GLY A 241 -6.80 -8.17 -3.94
C GLY A 241 -6.04 -8.97 -4.99
N LEU A 242 -4.92 -9.62 -4.62
CA LEU A 242 -4.24 -10.58 -5.49
C LEU A 242 -5.11 -11.80 -5.80
N LYS A 243 -5.96 -12.20 -4.85
CA LYS A 243 -6.89 -13.31 -5.05
C LYS A 243 -8.28 -12.89 -4.64
N ILE A 244 -9.24 -13.02 -5.57
CA ILE A 244 -10.63 -12.66 -5.35
C ILE A 244 -11.49 -13.90 -5.59
N ILE A 245 -12.40 -14.19 -4.67
CA ILE A 245 -13.39 -15.25 -4.78
C ILE A 245 -14.78 -14.60 -4.77
N HIS A 246 -15.54 -14.81 -5.84
CA HIS A 246 -16.89 -14.31 -5.99
C HIS A 246 -17.93 -15.26 -5.36
N PRO A 247 -19.17 -14.78 -5.12
CA PRO A 247 -20.27 -15.59 -4.58
C PRO A 247 -20.56 -16.87 -5.36
N ASP A 248 -20.40 -16.83 -6.68
CA ASP A 248 -20.62 -17.97 -7.59
C ASP A 248 -19.45 -18.98 -7.59
N GLY A 249 -18.42 -18.73 -6.77
CA GLY A 249 -17.22 -19.55 -6.69
C GLY A 249 -16.17 -19.24 -7.76
N SER A 250 -16.45 -18.33 -8.70
CA SER A 250 -15.45 -17.88 -9.66
C SER A 250 -14.30 -17.17 -8.96
N GLN A 251 -13.10 -17.33 -9.51
CA GLN A 251 -11.87 -16.82 -8.91
C GLN A 251 -11.11 -15.94 -9.89
N PHE A 252 -10.57 -14.85 -9.37
CA PHE A 252 -9.56 -14.04 -10.03
C PHE A 252 -8.24 -14.21 -9.27
N THR A 253 -7.18 -14.55 -9.98
CA THR A 253 -5.80 -14.74 -9.49
C THR A 253 -4.83 -14.07 -10.42
#